data_AF-A0A970CSY4-F1
#
_entry.id   AF-A0A970CSY4-F1
#
_cell.length_a   1.000
_cell.length_b   1.000
_cell.length_c   1.000
_cell.angle_alpha   90.00
_cell.angle_beta   90.00
_cell.angle_gamma   90.00
#
_symmetry.space_group_name_H-M   'P 1'
#
loop_
_entity.id
_entity.type
_entity.pdbx_description
1 polymer ?
#
loop_
_entity_poly.entity_id
_entity_poly.type
_entity_poly.pdbx_seq_one_letter_code
_entity_poly.pdbx_strand_id
1 'polypeptide(L)'
;MRFSINTIILIILSIGALSLFGYIIFLIIKALKTYIRSRGVREEKIKTAKTLGEVLKAHRVKCKMTQEFVAEAIGVSRQAVSKWESGATDPSTTNLMALAKLFGLSPEELIKETQEQSDA
;
A
#
# COMPACT_ATOMS: atom_id res chain seq x y z
N MET A 1 34.60 28.77 -45.02
CA MET A 1 33.65 29.13 -43.95
C MET A 1 34.44 29.54 -42.72
N ARG A 2 34.51 30.84 -42.37
CA ARG A 2 35.20 31.30 -41.15
C ARG A 2 34.20 31.30 -40.00
N PHE A 3 34.22 30.25 -39.19
CA PHE A 3 33.46 30.23 -37.95
C PHE A 3 34.07 31.27 -37.01
N SER A 4 33.31 32.30 -36.68
CA SER A 4 33.76 33.33 -35.71
C SER A 4 33.81 32.70 -34.32
N ILE A 5 34.77 33.10 -33.48
CA ILE A 5 34.95 32.55 -32.12
C ILE A 5 33.62 32.54 -31.33
N ASN A 6 32.81 33.59 -31.50
CA ASN A 6 31.48 33.69 -30.89
C ASN A 6 30.53 32.53 -31.27
N THR A 7 30.60 32.03 -32.52
CA THR A 7 29.78 30.90 -32.97
C THR A 7 30.18 29.60 -32.28
N ILE A 8 31.47 29.40 -32.01
CA ILE A 8 31.97 28.21 -31.31
C ILE A 8 31.52 28.23 -29.83
N ILE A 9 31.59 29.40 -29.19
CA ILE A 9 31.14 29.58 -27.79
C ILE A 9 29.64 29.29 -27.67
N LEU A 10 28.82 29.78 -28.60
CA LEU A 10 27.37 29.54 -28.58
C LEU A 10 27.01 28.06 -28.75
N ILE A 11 27.78 27.31 -29.55
CA ILE A 11 27.59 25.86 -29.73
C ILE A 11 27.93 25.10 -28.44
N ILE A 12 29.00 25.45 -27.74
CA ILE A 12 29.37 24.79 -26.49
C ILE A 12 28.31 25.04 -25.40
N LEU A 13 27.81 26.27 -25.31
CA LEU A 13 26.75 26.63 -24.37
C LEU A 13 25.43 25.90 -24.67
N SER A 14 25.07 25.75 -25.96
CA SER A 14 23.84 25.05 -26.35
C SER A 14 23.90 23.55 -26.05
N ILE A 15 25.06 22.91 -26.23
CA ILE A 15 25.27 21.50 -25.87
C ILE A 15 25.12 21.28 -24.37
N GLY A 16 25.68 22.18 -23.55
CA GLY A 16 25.53 22.14 -22.10
C GLY A 16 24.07 22.32 -21.67
N ALA A 17 23.37 23.28 -22.26
CA ALA A 17 21.96 23.52 -22.00
C ALA A 17 21.06 22.34 -22.37
N LEU A 18 21.32 21.68 -23.52
CA LEU A 18 20.60 20.49 -23.97
C LEU A 18 20.84 19.29 -23.06
N SER A 19 22.08 19.13 -22.58
CA SER A 19 22.43 18.06 -21.64
C SER A 19 21.71 18.24 -20.30
N LEU A 20 21.67 19.47 -19.78
CA LEU A 20 20.93 19.81 -18.55
C LEU A 20 19.42 19.59 -18.73
N PHE A 21 18.87 20.01 -19.88
CA PHE A 21 17.46 19.82 -20.20
C PHE A 21 17.07 18.34 -20.27
N GLY A 22 17.88 17.52 -20.95
CA GLY A 22 17.68 16.06 -21.03
C GLY A 22 17.76 15.41 -19.65
N TYR A 23 18.68 15.85 -18.78
CA TYR A 23 18.78 15.36 -17.40
C TYR A 23 17.52 15.70 -16.59
N ILE A 24 16.99 16.91 -16.71
CA ILE A 24 15.74 17.32 -16.03
C ILE A 24 14.56 16.45 -16.53
N ILE A 25 14.42 16.23 -17.84
CA ILE A 25 13.37 15.35 -18.39
C ILE A 25 13.49 13.93 -17.83
N PHE A 26 14.71 13.39 -17.78
CA PHE A 26 14.96 12.08 -17.19
C PHE A 26 14.51 12.00 -15.72
N LEU A 27 14.81 13.04 -14.92
CA LEU A 27 14.35 13.13 -13.53
C LEU A 27 12.82 13.20 -13.43
N ILE A 28 12.16 13.97 -14.29
CA ILE A 28 10.70 14.07 -14.32
C ILE A 28 10.08 12.70 -14.63
N ILE A 29 10.58 11.98 -15.64
CA ILE A 29 10.10 10.64 -15.99
C ILE A 29 10.28 9.67 -14.82
N LYS A 30 11.45 9.68 -14.17
CA LYS A 30 11.74 8.84 -13.00
C LYS A 30 10.80 9.16 -11.83
N ALA A 31 10.57 10.44 -11.57
CA ALA A 31 9.66 10.91 -10.52
C ALA A 31 8.21 10.51 -10.80
N LEU A 32 7.72 10.72 -12.03
CA LEU A 32 6.38 10.33 -12.46
C LEU A 32 6.18 8.81 -12.40
N LYS A 33 7.17 8.02 -12.85
CA LYS A 33 7.12 6.55 -12.76
C LYS A 33 7.02 6.08 -11.30
N THR A 34 7.74 6.74 -10.40
CA THR A 34 7.69 6.43 -8.96
C THR A 34 6.34 6.84 -8.36
N TYR A 35 5.84 8.01 -8.73
CA TYR A 35 4.55 8.53 -8.26
C TYR A 35 3.37 7.64 -8.70
N ILE A 36 3.30 7.29 -9.99
CA ILE A 36 2.22 6.46 -10.55
C ILE A 36 2.29 5.03 -9.97
N ARG A 37 3.50 4.44 -9.89
CA ARG A 37 3.69 3.09 -9.33
C ARG A 37 3.34 3.02 -7.84
N SER A 38 3.59 4.08 -7.08
CA SER A 38 3.27 4.13 -5.65
C SER A 38 1.79 4.44 -5.35
N ARG A 39 1.06 5.05 -6.30
CA ARG A 39 -0.38 5.35 -6.16
C ARG A 39 -1.28 4.17 -6.57
N GLY A 40 -0.99 3.50 -7.68
CA GLY A 40 -1.85 2.43 -8.22
C GLY A 40 -1.97 1.20 -7.31
N VAL A 41 -0.88 0.81 -6.64
CA VAL A 41 -0.85 -0.40 -5.78
C VAL A 41 -1.66 -0.22 -4.47
N ARG A 42 -2.03 1.00 -4.10
CA ARG A 42 -2.72 1.30 -2.83
C ARG A 42 -4.24 1.33 -2.96
N GLU A 43 -4.76 1.63 -4.15
CA GLU A 43 -6.21 1.74 -4.38
C GLU A 43 -6.81 0.41 -4.90
N GLU A 44 -6.06 -0.36 -5.69
CA GLU A 44 -6.53 -1.63 -6.26
C GLU A 44 -6.72 -2.72 -5.18
N LYS A 45 -5.84 -2.75 -4.16
CA LYS A 45 -5.96 -3.68 -3.01
C LYS A 45 -7.21 -3.47 -2.14
N ILE A 46 -7.89 -2.34 -2.27
CA ILE A 46 -9.10 -2.04 -1.48
C ILE A 46 -10.37 -2.54 -2.19
N LYS A 47 -10.29 -2.86 -3.49
CA LYS A 47 -11.46 -3.20 -4.32
C LYS A 47 -11.57 -4.66 -4.76
N THR A 48 -10.53 -5.49 -4.61
CA THR A 48 -10.58 -6.88 -5.10
C THR A 48 -10.51 -7.84 -3.91
N ALA A 49 -11.65 -8.44 -3.56
CA ALA A 49 -11.82 -9.51 -2.56
C ALA A 49 -11.02 -9.31 -1.26
N LYS A 50 -11.54 -8.51 -0.32
CA LYS A 50 -10.94 -8.45 1.01
C LYS A 50 -10.98 -9.83 1.65
N THR A 51 -9.82 -10.45 1.81
CA THR A 51 -9.69 -11.67 2.60
C THR A 51 -10.08 -11.40 4.05
N LEU A 52 -10.45 -12.43 4.81
CA LEU A 52 -10.71 -12.29 6.25
C LEU A 52 -9.54 -11.61 6.96
N GLY A 53 -8.30 -11.94 6.60
CA GLY A 53 -7.10 -11.31 7.13
C GLY A 53 -7.03 -9.79 6.90
N GLU A 54 -7.43 -9.33 5.71
CA GLU A 54 -7.48 -7.92 5.38
C GLU A 54 -8.60 -7.18 6.12
N VAL A 55 -9.76 -7.82 6.29
CA VAL A 55 -10.87 -7.29 7.11
C VAL A 55 -10.42 -7.12 8.56
N LEU A 56 -9.81 -8.16 9.16
CA LEU A 56 -9.29 -8.10 10.52
C LEU A 56 -8.25 -7.00 10.70
N LYS A 57 -7.32 -6.87 9.74
CA LYS A 57 -6.31 -5.81 9.73
C LYS A 57 -6.94 -4.42 9.62
N ALA A 58 -7.96 -4.26 8.77
CA ALA A 58 -8.65 -2.99 8.58
C ALA A 58 -9.34 -2.54 9.86
N HIS A 59 -10.07 -3.44 10.53
CA HIS A 59 -10.73 -3.15 11.81
C HIS A 59 -9.71 -2.86 12.91
N ARG A 60 -8.62 -3.62 13.01
CA ARG A 60 -7.53 -3.32 13.95
C ARG A 60 -6.98 -1.89 13.77
N VAL A 61 -6.70 -1.49 12.53
CA VAL A 61 -6.17 -0.15 12.21
C VAL A 61 -7.21 0.93 12.50
N LYS A 62 -8.50 0.68 12.19
CA LYS A 62 -9.62 1.57 12.51
C LYS A 62 -9.75 1.80 14.02
N CYS A 63 -9.56 0.75 14.81
CA CYS A 63 -9.50 0.79 16.27
C CYS A 63 -8.16 1.33 16.84
N LYS A 64 -7.20 1.70 15.99
CA LYS A 64 -5.86 2.21 16.36
C LYS A 64 -5.05 1.25 17.25
N MET A 65 -5.25 -0.06 17.09
CA MET A 65 -4.58 -1.09 17.88
C MET A 65 -3.35 -1.65 17.17
N THR A 66 -2.35 -2.11 17.92
CA THR A 66 -1.22 -2.89 17.37
C THR A 66 -1.58 -4.37 17.33
N GLN A 67 -0.85 -5.17 16.55
CA GLN A 67 -1.03 -6.63 16.57
C GLN A 67 -0.73 -7.22 17.95
N GLU A 68 0.24 -6.63 18.68
CA GLU A 68 0.56 -7.01 20.06
C GLU A 68 -0.64 -6.81 20.97
N PHE A 69 -1.27 -5.62 20.88
CA PHE A 69 -2.42 -5.28 21.72
C PHE A 69 -3.61 -6.21 21.46
N VAL A 70 -3.91 -6.49 20.18
CA VAL A 70 -4.98 -7.44 19.84
C VAL A 70 -4.69 -8.83 20.39
N ALA A 71 -3.44 -9.28 20.26
CA ALA A 71 -3.03 -10.59 20.73
C ALA A 71 -3.16 -10.72 22.26
N GLU A 72 -2.70 -9.70 23.00
CA GLU A 72 -2.84 -9.62 24.44
C GLU A 72 -4.30 -9.58 24.88
N ALA A 73 -5.13 -8.78 24.20
CA ALA A 73 -6.54 -8.61 24.53
C ALA A 73 -7.39 -9.89 24.39
N ILE A 74 -7.03 -10.78 23.45
CA ILE A 74 -7.75 -12.04 23.21
C ILE A 74 -6.97 -13.29 23.68
N GLY A 75 -5.82 -13.11 24.32
CA GLY A 75 -5.04 -14.20 24.92
C GLY A 75 -4.34 -15.12 23.93
N VAL A 76 -3.82 -14.58 22.82
CA VAL A 76 -3.08 -15.34 21.80
C VAL A 76 -1.69 -14.74 21.55
N SER A 77 -0.87 -15.41 20.74
CA SER A 77 0.43 -14.85 20.36
C SER A 77 0.28 -13.78 19.27
N ARG A 78 1.12 -12.74 19.31
CA ARG A 78 1.25 -11.75 18.22
C ARG A 78 1.48 -12.40 16.86
N GLN A 79 2.21 -13.52 16.83
CA GLN A 79 2.45 -14.30 15.61
C GLN A 79 1.15 -14.89 15.04
N ALA A 80 0.21 -15.33 15.89
CA ALA A 80 -1.09 -15.81 15.44
C ALA A 80 -1.87 -14.68 14.74
N VAL A 81 -1.96 -13.50 15.37
CA VAL A 81 -2.59 -12.31 14.78
C VAL A 81 -1.94 -11.93 13.45
N SER A 82 -0.60 -11.96 13.38
CA SER A 82 0.12 -11.69 12.14
C SER A 82 -0.20 -12.68 11.03
N LYS A 83 -0.35 -13.98 11.34
CA LYS A 83 -0.69 -15.02 10.36
C LYS A 83 -2.13 -14.88 9.88
N TRP A 84 -3.06 -14.51 10.75
CA TRP A 84 -4.45 -14.23 10.37
C TRP A 84 -4.53 -13.01 9.46
N GLU A 85 -3.89 -11.90 9.82
CA GLU A 85 -3.89 -10.67 9.01
C GLU A 85 -3.19 -10.81 7.65
N SER A 86 -2.31 -11.80 7.50
CA SER A 86 -1.66 -12.10 6.22
C SER A 86 -2.38 -13.19 5.41
N GLY A 87 -3.48 -13.76 5.92
CA GLY A 87 -4.18 -14.89 5.31
C GLY A 87 -3.38 -16.20 5.29
N ALA A 88 -2.34 -16.32 6.12
CA ALA A 88 -1.52 -17.54 6.18
C ALA A 88 -2.22 -18.69 6.91
N THR A 89 -3.11 -18.35 7.86
CA THR A 89 -3.98 -19.27 8.59
C THR A 89 -5.25 -18.52 8.94
N ASP A 90 -6.36 -19.23 9.16
CA ASP A 90 -7.58 -18.63 9.68
C ASP A 90 -7.65 -18.69 11.21
N PRO A 91 -8.29 -17.71 11.88
CA PRO A 91 -8.62 -17.83 13.29
C PRO A 91 -9.65 -18.95 13.51
N SER A 92 -9.54 -19.65 14.65
CA SER A 92 -10.61 -20.56 15.08
C SER A 92 -11.90 -19.80 15.35
N THR A 93 -13.04 -20.49 15.36
CA THR A 93 -14.35 -19.88 15.68
C THR A 93 -14.31 -19.10 17.00
N THR A 94 -13.67 -19.65 18.03
CA THR A 94 -13.49 -18.98 19.32
C THR A 94 -12.71 -17.67 19.19
N ASN A 95 -11.61 -17.68 18.44
CA ASN A 95 -10.79 -16.49 18.23
C ASN A 95 -11.51 -15.45 17.36
N LEU A 96 -12.28 -15.90 16.37
CA LEU A 96 -13.10 -15.01 15.54
C LEU A 96 -14.18 -14.31 16.38
N MET A 97 -14.85 -15.03 17.28
CA MET A 97 -15.80 -14.43 18.22
C MET A 97 -15.13 -13.41 19.15
N ALA A 98 -13.93 -13.72 19.65
CA ALA A 98 -13.16 -12.80 20.49
C ALA A 98 -12.74 -11.53 19.73
N LEU A 99 -12.30 -11.67 18.48
CA LEU A 99 -11.96 -10.55 17.59
C LEU A 99 -13.19 -9.67 17.29
N ALA A 100 -14.34 -10.29 16.98
CA ALA A 100 -15.60 -9.58 16.76
C ALA A 100 -15.97 -8.73 17.99
N LYS A 101 -15.92 -9.33 19.17
CA LYS A 101 -16.17 -8.63 20.45
C LYS A 101 -15.17 -7.50 20.69
N LEU A 102 -13.89 -7.70 20.39
CA LEU A 102 -12.84 -6.69 20.55
C LEU A 102 -13.05 -5.49 19.62
N PHE A 103 -13.49 -5.74 18.39
CA PHE A 103 -13.75 -4.69 17.39
C PHE A 103 -15.15 -4.06 17.52
N GLY A 104 -16.02 -4.62 18.37
CA GLY A 104 -17.39 -4.13 18.57
C GLY A 104 -18.33 -4.48 17.42
N LEU A 105 -18.09 -5.61 16.76
CA LEU A 105 -18.83 -6.13 15.61
C LEU A 105 -19.43 -7.51 15.93
N SER A 106 -20.38 -7.95 15.12
CA SER A 106 -20.80 -9.35 15.11
C SER A 106 -19.82 -10.21 14.29
N PRO A 107 -19.62 -11.51 14.62
CA PRO A 107 -18.81 -12.40 13.79
C PRO A 107 -19.32 -12.51 12.35
N GLU A 108 -20.65 -12.43 12.17
CA GLU A 108 -21.30 -12.44 10.87
C GLU A 108 -20.93 -11.20 10.05
N GLU A 109 -20.82 -10.02 10.66
CA GLU A 109 -20.36 -8.80 9.98
C GLU A 109 -18.92 -8.95 9.46
N LEU A 110 -18.02 -9.53 10.27
CA LEU A 110 -16.64 -9.82 9.84
C LEU A 110 -16.59 -10.77 8.64
N ILE A 111 -17.46 -11.78 8.60
CA ILE A 111 -17.55 -12.74 7.49
C ILE A 111 -18.23 -12.11 6.28
N LYS A 112 -19.29 -11.34 6.48
CA LYS A 112 -20.06 -10.71 5.40
C LYS A 112 -19.21 -9.71 4.62
N GLU A 113 -18.34 -8.96 5.29
CA GLU A 113 -17.38 -8.05 4.64
C GLU A 113 -16.34 -8.78 3.77
N THR A 114 -16.14 -10.09 3.97
CA THR A 114 -15.32 -10.93 3.07
C THR A 114 -16.07 -11.39 1.82
N GLN A 115 -17.40 -11.41 1.87
CA GLN A 115 -18.27 -11.95 0.81
C GLN A 115 -18.94 -10.85 -0.03
N GLU A 116 -19.26 -9.70 0.54
CA GLU A 116 -20.06 -8.65 -0.12
C GLU A 116 -19.39 -7.92 -1.30
N GLN A 117 -18.12 -8.21 -1.61
CA GLN A 117 -17.43 -7.63 -2.76
C GLN A 117 -17.07 -8.66 -3.84
N SER A 118 -17.51 -9.92 -3.71
CA SER A 118 -17.43 -10.90 -4.80
C SER A 118 -18.55 -10.78 -5.83
N ASP A 119 -19.63 -10.06 -5.48
CA ASP A 119 -20.89 -10.07 -6.22
C ASP A 119 -21.26 -8.69 -6.83
N ALA A 120 -20.30 -7.75 -6.91
CA ALA A 120 -20.47 -6.41 -7.52
C ALA A 120 -19.34 -6.10 -8.50
#